data_AF-A0A5J4PB47-F1
#
_entry.id   AF-A0A5J4PB47-F1
#
_cell.length_a   1.000
_cell.length_b   1.000
_cell.length_c   1.000
_cell.angle_alpha   90.00
_cell.angle_beta   90.00
_cell.angle_gamma   90.00
#
_symmetry.space_group_name_H-M   'P 1'
#
loop_
_entity.id
_entity.type
_entity.pdbx_description
1 polymer ?
#
loop_
_entity_poly.entity_id
_entity_poly.type
_entity_poly.pdbx_seq_one_letter_code
_entity_poly.pdbx_strand_id
1 'polypeptide(L)'
;ALLRRMRFKYKLTIINEDKLEDVLEVRVSKMNGLAILLTFLLIIFIIIGCVMSYTPLRNVLPGYMNNEIRAQVVSNALRVDSFQQVIDMQKFYIANIQDIFRGTVRVDTVSSMDSLTVIRGDSLKEPTKWEEEFRRKYEETEKYNLTSITSQTDALGLNFFCPVRGMISGRFDLNAKHYGVDIAANPNETVLATLEGTVIL
;
A
#
# COMPACT_ATOMS: atom_id res chain seq x y z
N ALA A 1 32.65 -36.92 -47.70
CA ALA A 1 33.98 -36.41 -48.11
C ALA A 1 34.58 -35.39 -47.13
N LEU A 2 33.81 -34.42 -46.60
CA LEU A 2 34.29 -33.37 -45.68
C LEU A 2 34.91 -33.88 -44.36
N LEU A 3 34.30 -34.90 -43.72
CA LEU A 3 34.78 -35.47 -42.45
C LEU A 3 36.19 -36.11 -42.52
N ARG A 4 36.61 -36.61 -43.69
CA ARG A 4 37.92 -37.26 -43.86
C ARG A 4 39.06 -36.24 -44.01
N ARG A 5 38.75 -35.04 -44.51
CA ARG A 5 39.72 -33.94 -44.77
C ARG A 5 40.12 -33.16 -43.51
N MET A 6 39.43 -33.38 -42.38
CA MET A 6 39.70 -32.71 -41.09
C MET A 6 40.68 -33.49 -40.19
N ARG A 7 41.06 -34.72 -40.56
CA ARG A 7 41.96 -35.58 -39.76
C ARG A 7 43.45 -35.37 -39.99
N PHE A 8 43.85 -34.43 -40.84
CA PHE A 8 45.27 -34.12 -41.04
C PHE A 8 45.84 -33.43 -39.78
N LYS A 9 46.95 -33.97 -39.28
CA LYS A 9 47.70 -33.45 -38.14
C LYS A 9 48.75 -32.48 -38.69
N TYR A 10 48.72 -31.22 -38.26
CA TYR A 10 49.72 -30.22 -38.62
C TYR A 10 50.75 -30.16 -37.49
N LYS A 11 52.05 -30.11 -37.84
CA LYS A 11 53.14 -29.94 -36.88
C LYS A 11 53.46 -28.45 -36.83
N LEU A 12 53.30 -27.83 -35.67
CA LEU A 12 53.75 -26.46 -35.42
C LEU A 12 55.08 -26.57 -34.66
N THR A 13 56.17 -26.09 -35.24
CA THR A 13 57.48 -26.01 -34.60
C THR A 13 57.86 -24.55 -34.48
N ILE A 14 58.23 -24.12 -33.28
CA ILE A 14 58.78 -22.77 -33.02
C ILE A 14 60.28 -22.95 -32.83
N ILE A 15 61.05 -22.44 -33.79
CA ILE A 15 62.52 -22.55 -33.83
C ILE A 15 63.10 -21.22 -33.33
N ASN A 16 64.06 -21.26 -32.42
CA ASN A 16 64.80 -20.07 -32.02
C ASN A 16 65.92 -19.80 -33.03
N GLU A 17 65.82 -18.68 -33.74
CA GLU A 17 66.68 -18.35 -34.88
C GLU A 17 68.17 -18.19 -34.50
N ASP A 18 68.48 -17.82 -33.26
CA ASP A 18 69.86 -17.63 -32.77
C ASP A 18 70.55 -18.94 -32.33
N LYS A 19 69.81 -19.96 -31.93
CA LYS A 19 70.38 -21.22 -31.40
C LYS A 19 70.04 -22.46 -32.22
N LEU A 20 69.18 -22.36 -33.22
CA LEU A 20 68.71 -23.49 -34.05
C LEU A 20 68.20 -24.69 -33.23
N GLU A 21 67.77 -24.44 -31.99
CA GLU A 21 67.20 -25.45 -31.10
C GLU A 21 65.67 -25.40 -31.17
N ASP A 22 65.05 -26.59 -31.24
CA ASP A 22 63.59 -26.75 -31.22
C ASP A 22 63.07 -26.54 -29.79
N VAL A 23 62.56 -25.34 -29.51
CA VAL A 23 62.15 -24.95 -28.15
C VAL A 23 60.74 -25.45 -27.82
N LEU A 24 59.88 -25.65 -28.83
CA LEU A 24 58.52 -26.16 -28.64
C LEU A 24 57.99 -26.88 -29.89
N GLU A 25 57.63 -28.17 -29.74
CA GLU A 25 56.94 -28.96 -30.77
C GLU A 25 55.50 -29.25 -30.35
N VAL A 26 54.50 -28.68 -31.05
CA VAL A 26 53.08 -28.94 -30.78
C VAL A 26 52.39 -29.51 -32.02
N ARG A 27 51.78 -30.70 -31.87
CA ARG A 27 51.04 -31.37 -32.95
C ARG A 27 49.56 -30.99 -32.86
N VAL A 28 49.11 -30.06 -33.71
CA VAL A 28 47.74 -29.53 -33.69
C VAL A 28 46.91 -30.14 -34.83
N SER A 29 45.72 -30.67 -34.52
CA SER A 29 44.75 -31.06 -35.54
C SER A 29 43.69 -29.98 -35.71
N LYS A 30 43.10 -29.85 -36.91
CA LYS A 30 42.00 -28.90 -37.18
C LYS A 30 40.83 -29.06 -36.19
N MET A 31 40.59 -30.29 -35.73
CA MET A 31 39.55 -30.61 -34.74
C MET A 31 39.91 -30.13 -33.33
N ASN A 32 41.19 -30.20 -32.93
CA ASN A 32 41.65 -29.67 -31.65
C ASN A 32 41.65 -28.14 -31.65
N GLY A 33 42.02 -27.50 -32.77
CA GLY A 33 41.91 -26.05 -32.91
C GLY A 33 40.46 -25.56 -32.76
N LEU A 34 39.51 -26.27 -33.39
CA LEU A 34 38.09 -26.00 -33.21
C LEU A 34 37.64 -26.22 -31.77
N ALA A 35 38.09 -27.30 -31.13
CA ALA A 35 37.76 -27.60 -29.74
C ALA A 35 38.25 -26.50 -28.80
N ILE A 36 39.50 -26.04 -28.95
CA ILE A 36 40.09 -24.94 -28.15
C ILE A 36 39.29 -23.65 -28.34
N LEU A 37 38.93 -23.31 -29.57
CA LEU A 37 38.12 -22.12 -29.87
C LEU A 37 36.73 -22.20 -29.21
N LEU A 38 36.09 -23.37 -29.26
CA LEU A 38 34.79 -23.60 -28.63
C LEU A 38 34.88 -23.57 -27.11
N THR A 39 35.98 -24.09 -26.53
CA THR A 39 36.22 -24.00 -25.08
C THR A 39 36.40 -22.54 -24.65
N PHE A 40 37.17 -21.77 -25.42
CA PHE A 40 37.40 -20.35 -25.14
C PHE A 40 36.09 -19.54 -25.21
N LEU A 41 35.26 -19.80 -26.22
CA LEU A 41 33.93 -19.20 -26.35
C LEU A 41 33.02 -19.53 -25.16
N LEU A 42 33.03 -20.79 -24.73
CA LEU A 42 32.24 -21.26 -23.58
C LEU A 42 32.70 -20.58 -22.28
N ILE A 43 34.01 -20.44 -22.07
CA ILE A 43 34.58 -19.73 -20.93
C ILE A 43 34.13 -18.27 -20.91
N ILE A 44 34.17 -17.58 -22.06
CA ILE A 44 33.68 -16.19 -22.16
C ILE A 44 32.19 -16.11 -21.80
N PHE A 45 31.37 -17.05 -22.28
CA PHE A 45 29.94 -17.08 -21.97
C PHE A 45 29.68 -17.27 -20.48
N ILE A 46 30.43 -18.15 -19.82
CA ILE A 46 30.37 -18.34 -18.36
C ILE A 46 30.77 -17.07 -17.61
N ILE A 47 31.84 -16.39 -18.04
CA ILE A 47 32.29 -15.14 -17.41
C ILE A 47 31.21 -14.06 -17.54
N ILE A 48 30.64 -13.88 -18.74
CA ILE A 48 29.54 -12.92 -18.97
C ILE A 48 28.32 -13.28 -18.12
N GLY A 49 27.96 -14.56 -18.04
CA GLY A 49 26.87 -15.04 -17.20
C GLY A 49 27.10 -14.78 -15.71
N CYS A 50 28.32 -15.02 -15.22
CA CYS A 50 28.70 -14.68 -13.85
C CYS A 50 28.62 -13.17 -13.61
N VAL A 51 29.18 -12.35 -14.50
CA VAL A 51 29.13 -10.88 -14.37
C VAL A 51 27.69 -10.38 -14.35
N MET A 52 26.79 -10.91 -15.19
CA MET A 52 25.35 -10.57 -15.18
C MET A 52 24.62 -11.03 -13.90
N SER A 53 25.00 -12.18 -13.34
CA SER A 53 24.41 -12.67 -12.10
C SER A 53 24.90 -11.90 -10.86
N TYR A 54 26.18 -11.54 -10.82
CA TYR A 54 26.81 -10.83 -9.70
C TYR A 54 26.66 -9.30 -9.80
N THR A 55 26.48 -8.76 -11.01
CA THR A 55 26.18 -7.34 -11.24
C THR A 55 24.69 -7.21 -11.49
N PRO A 56 23.88 -6.83 -10.49
CA PRO A 56 22.46 -6.65 -10.70
C PRO A 56 22.27 -5.34 -11.48
N LEU A 57 22.49 -5.34 -12.80
CA LEU A 57 22.10 -4.19 -13.66
C LEU A 57 20.63 -3.85 -13.47
N ARG A 58 19.81 -4.82 -13.07
CA ARG A 58 18.40 -4.64 -12.71
C ARG A 58 18.16 -3.69 -11.53
N ASN A 59 19.11 -3.55 -10.61
CA ASN A 59 19.00 -2.64 -9.46
C ASN A 59 19.41 -1.20 -9.80
N VAL A 60 19.97 -0.96 -10.99
CA VAL A 60 20.54 0.33 -11.40
C VAL A 60 19.60 1.10 -12.34
N LEU A 61 18.54 0.47 -12.88
CA LEU A 61 17.49 1.20 -13.62
C LEU A 61 16.38 1.68 -12.67
N PRO A 62 16.31 2.99 -12.34
CA PRO A 62 15.15 3.56 -11.66
C PRO A 62 13.93 3.38 -12.57
N GLY A 63 13.02 2.47 -12.20
CA GLY A 63 11.81 2.19 -12.98
C GLY A 63 11.27 0.77 -12.86
N TYR A 64 12.13 -0.21 -12.53
CA TYR A 64 11.71 -1.60 -12.30
C TYR A 64 11.88 -1.99 -10.83
N MET A 65 11.10 -1.36 -9.95
CA MET A 65 11.00 -1.80 -8.56
C MET A 65 10.41 -3.22 -8.55
N ASN A 66 11.12 -4.19 -7.96
CA ASN A 66 10.53 -5.50 -7.65
C ASN A 66 9.22 -5.27 -6.89
N ASN A 67 8.13 -5.92 -7.32
CA ASN A 67 6.80 -5.75 -6.71
C ASN A 67 6.82 -5.93 -5.19
N GLU A 68 7.70 -6.80 -4.70
CA GLU A 68 7.93 -7.04 -3.28
C GLU A 68 8.51 -5.84 -2.54
N ILE A 69 9.48 -5.13 -3.14
CA ILE A 69 10.02 -3.88 -2.58
C ILE A 69 8.95 -2.80 -2.56
N ARG A 70 8.12 -2.70 -3.62
CA ARG A 70 7.02 -1.73 -3.67
C ARG A 70 5.98 -1.99 -2.56
N ALA A 71 5.59 -3.25 -2.35
CA ALA A 71 4.66 -3.63 -1.29
C ALA A 71 5.23 -3.33 0.11
N GLN A 72 6.54 -3.56 0.33
CA GLN A 72 7.21 -3.21 1.57
C GLN A 72 7.28 -1.69 1.80
N VAL A 73 7.59 -0.92 0.76
CA VAL A 73 7.63 0.55 0.86
C VAL A 73 6.24 1.12 1.18
N VAL A 74 5.20 0.64 0.51
CA VAL A 74 3.82 1.08 0.78
C VAL A 74 3.37 0.69 2.18
N SER A 75 3.62 -0.55 2.61
CA SER A 75 3.23 -0.98 3.97
C SER A 75 4.00 -0.25 5.06
N ASN A 76 5.28 0.06 4.84
CA ASN A 76 6.07 0.89 5.75
C ASN A 76 5.58 2.33 5.77
N ALA A 77 5.22 2.92 4.63
CA ALA A 77 4.65 4.27 4.58
C ALA A 77 3.35 4.37 5.38
N LEU A 78 2.45 3.38 5.24
CA LEU A 78 1.20 3.31 6.02
C LEU A 78 1.45 3.14 7.52
N ARG A 79 2.45 2.34 7.91
CA ARG A 79 2.83 2.17 9.32
C ARG A 79 3.40 3.47 9.91
N VAL A 80 4.23 4.18 9.16
CA VAL A 80 4.79 5.48 9.58
C VAL A 80 3.67 6.51 9.77
N ASP A 81 2.70 6.56 8.86
CA ASP A 81 1.52 7.42 8.99
C ASP A 81 0.71 7.10 10.26
N SER A 82 0.49 5.81 10.54
CA SER A 82 -0.16 5.38 11.77
C SER A 82 0.62 5.76 13.03
N PHE A 83 1.95 5.65 13.01
CA PHE A 83 2.78 6.10 14.13
C PHE A 83 2.71 7.60 14.34
N GLN A 84 2.62 8.39 13.28
CA GLN A 84 2.49 9.84 13.38
C GLN A 84 1.24 10.23 14.17
N GLN A 85 0.10 9.58 13.89
CA GLN A 85 -1.15 9.82 14.61
C GLN A 85 -1.04 9.50 16.11
N VAL A 86 -0.41 8.36 16.47
CA VAL A 86 -0.23 7.96 17.87
C VAL A 86 0.70 8.93 18.60
N ILE A 87 1.77 9.38 17.94
CA ILE A 87 2.70 10.37 18.50
C ILE A 87 1.99 11.69 18.78
N ASP A 88 1.14 12.15 17.87
CA ASP A 88 0.43 13.41 18.04
C ASP A 88 -0.60 13.32 19.17
N MET A 89 -1.31 12.20 19.31
CA MET A 89 -2.14 11.96 20.52
C MET A 89 -1.31 11.96 21.80
N GLN A 90 -0.13 11.34 21.81
CA GLN A 90 0.73 11.33 23.00
C GLN A 90 1.26 12.73 23.34
N LYS A 91 1.58 13.56 22.34
CA LYS A 91 1.97 14.96 22.59
C LYS A 91 0.88 15.73 23.31
N PHE A 92 -0.38 15.61 22.85
CA PHE A 92 -1.52 16.26 23.52
C PHE A 92 -1.74 15.72 24.92
N TYR A 93 -1.63 14.40 25.12
CA TYR A 93 -1.73 13.79 26.45
C TYR A 93 -0.67 14.35 27.41
N ILE A 94 0.61 14.37 26.98
CA ILE A 94 1.71 14.88 27.80
C ILE A 94 1.54 16.37 28.09
N ALA A 95 1.12 17.17 27.10
CA ALA A 95 0.84 18.60 27.27
C ALA A 95 -0.26 18.83 28.32
N ASN A 96 -1.38 18.11 28.21
CA ASN A 96 -2.48 18.19 29.19
C ASN A 96 -2.01 17.83 30.60
N ILE A 97 -1.22 16.76 30.75
CA ILE A 97 -0.66 16.38 32.05
C ILE A 97 0.26 17.48 32.60
N GLN A 98 1.13 18.05 31.77
CA GLN A 98 2.00 19.16 32.18
C GLN A 98 1.20 20.40 32.60
N ASP A 99 0.13 20.73 31.89
CA ASP A 99 -0.75 21.86 32.21
C ASP A 99 -1.54 21.62 33.51
N ILE A 100 -1.95 20.38 33.79
CA ILE A 100 -2.52 19.96 35.08
C ILE A 100 -1.51 20.19 36.22
N PHE A 101 -0.27 19.74 36.06
CA PHE A 101 0.76 19.92 37.08
C PHE A 101 1.16 21.39 37.28
N ARG A 102 1.04 22.23 36.24
CA ARG A 102 1.31 23.67 36.30
C ARG A 102 0.13 24.49 36.85
N GLY A 103 -1.03 23.88 37.06
CA GLY A 103 -2.23 24.55 37.58
C GLY A 103 -2.89 25.50 36.58
N THR A 104 -2.60 25.35 35.28
CA THR A 104 -3.13 26.21 34.19
C THR A 104 -4.40 25.66 33.54
N VAL A 105 -5.03 24.63 34.12
CA VAL A 105 -6.19 23.97 33.53
C VAL A 105 -7.44 24.83 33.67
N ARG A 106 -7.94 25.35 32.55
CA ARG A 106 -9.32 25.85 32.46
C ARG A 106 -10.25 24.64 32.48
N VAL A 107 -11.15 24.57 33.47
CA VAL A 107 -12.11 23.48 33.67
C VAL A 107 -13.21 23.44 32.57
N ASP A 108 -13.28 24.46 31.71
CA ASP A 108 -14.36 24.63 30.71
C ASP A 108 -13.93 24.26 29.29
N THR A 109 -13.52 23.02 29.04
CA THR A 109 -13.35 22.54 27.65
C THR A 109 -13.92 21.14 27.46
N VAL A 110 -15.17 20.98 27.87
CA VAL A 110 -16.07 20.07 27.15
C VAL A 110 -16.52 20.87 25.93
N SER A 111 -15.74 20.84 24.85
CA SER A 111 -16.15 21.45 23.59
C SER A 111 -17.41 20.72 23.13
N SER A 112 -18.55 21.37 23.31
CA SER A 112 -19.80 20.99 22.66
C SER A 112 -19.52 20.80 21.17
N MET A 113 -19.94 19.65 20.64
CA MET A 113 -19.87 19.24 19.23
C MET A 113 -20.32 20.32 18.21
N ASP A 114 -21.00 21.37 18.69
CA ASP A 114 -21.50 22.50 17.93
C ASP A 114 -20.39 23.38 17.29
N SER A 115 -19.18 23.40 17.86
CA SER A 115 -18.07 24.21 17.33
C SER A 115 -17.41 23.64 16.06
N LEU A 116 -17.62 22.35 15.76
CA LEU A 116 -17.13 21.72 14.53
C LEU A 116 -17.99 22.05 13.30
N THR A 117 -19.23 22.49 13.52
CA THR A 117 -20.17 22.86 12.46
C THR A 117 -19.90 24.29 11.96
N VAL A 118 -19.52 25.20 12.86
CA VAL A 118 -19.26 26.62 12.53
C VAL A 118 -17.96 26.81 11.73
N ILE A 119 -16.96 25.95 11.89
CA ILE A 119 -15.69 26.03 11.13
C ILE A 119 -15.86 25.64 9.64
N ARG A 120 -16.93 24.92 9.28
CA ARG A 120 -17.17 24.48 7.89
C ARG A 120 -17.98 25.45 7.03
N GLY A 121 -18.52 26.53 7.59
CA GLY A 121 -19.33 27.52 6.85
C GLY A 121 -18.52 28.44 5.95
N ASP A 122 -17.29 28.79 6.33
CA ASP A 122 -16.53 29.88 5.70
C ASP A 122 -15.53 29.44 4.61
N SER A 123 -15.54 28.18 4.20
CA SER A 123 -14.64 27.68 3.14
C SER A 123 -15.35 26.97 1.99
N LEU A 124 -16.63 27.27 1.77
CA LEU A 124 -17.28 26.93 0.51
C LEU A 124 -16.86 27.98 -0.53
N LYS A 125 -15.72 27.74 -1.18
CA LYS A 125 -15.37 28.47 -2.41
C LYS A 125 -16.53 28.32 -3.39
N GLU A 126 -16.92 29.41 -4.05
CA GLU A 126 -17.93 29.34 -5.09
C GLU A 126 -17.53 28.29 -6.15
N PRO A 127 -18.46 27.44 -6.59
CA PRO A 127 -18.17 26.41 -7.58
C PRO A 127 -17.50 27.01 -8.82
N THR A 128 -16.41 26.41 -9.27
CA THR A 128 -15.78 26.86 -10.52
C THR A 128 -16.61 26.40 -11.71
N LYS A 129 -16.65 27.16 -12.82
CA LYS A 129 -17.37 26.76 -14.05
C LYS A 129 -17.11 25.33 -14.51
N TRP A 130 -15.86 24.87 -14.35
CA TRP A 130 -15.45 23.50 -14.66
C TRP A 130 -16.12 22.45 -13.76
N GLU A 131 -16.29 22.75 -12.48
CA GLU A 131 -16.92 21.87 -11.50
C GLU A 131 -18.42 21.74 -11.77
N GLU A 132 -19.10 22.83 -12.14
CA GLU A 132 -20.50 22.80 -12.56
C GLU A 132 -20.70 21.96 -13.82
N GLU A 133 -19.83 22.13 -14.82
CA GLU A 133 -19.87 21.33 -16.05
C GLU A 133 -19.60 19.84 -15.78
N PHE A 134 -18.65 19.53 -14.90
CA PHE A 134 -18.34 18.18 -14.46
C PHE A 134 -19.55 17.56 -13.75
N ARG A 135 -20.18 18.30 -12.82
CA ARG A 135 -21.36 17.85 -12.08
C ARG A 135 -22.54 17.59 -13.02
N ARG A 136 -22.82 18.50 -13.94
CA ARG A 136 -23.88 18.32 -14.96
C ARG A 136 -23.64 17.07 -15.79
N LYS A 137 -22.40 16.85 -16.26
CA LYS A 137 -22.05 15.67 -17.06
C LYS A 137 -22.21 14.38 -16.24
N TYR A 138 -21.78 14.39 -14.97
CA TYR A 138 -21.93 13.25 -14.07
C TYR A 138 -23.40 12.93 -13.80
N GLU A 139 -24.21 13.95 -13.49
CA GLU A 139 -25.65 13.82 -13.29
C GLU A 139 -26.38 13.27 -14.54
N GLU A 140 -26.04 13.75 -15.74
CA GLU A 140 -26.59 13.23 -17.00
C GLU A 140 -26.20 11.76 -17.26
N THR A 141 -24.98 11.37 -16.86
CA THR A 141 -24.46 10.01 -17.03
C THR A 141 -25.09 9.03 -16.04
N GLU A 142 -25.27 9.45 -14.79
CA GLU A 142 -25.87 8.64 -13.73
C GLU A 142 -27.40 8.59 -13.78
N LYS A 143 -28.06 9.56 -14.43
CA LYS A 143 -29.54 9.62 -14.56
C LYS A 143 -30.17 8.35 -15.13
N TYR A 144 -29.44 7.61 -15.97
CA TYR A 144 -29.93 6.39 -16.61
C TYR A 144 -29.28 5.12 -16.04
N ASN A 145 -28.44 5.25 -15.02
CA ASN A 145 -27.81 4.13 -14.35
C ASN A 145 -28.77 3.56 -13.29
N LEU A 146 -29.71 2.73 -13.73
CA LEU A 146 -30.75 2.09 -12.91
C LEU A 146 -30.21 1.06 -11.90
N THR A 147 -28.90 0.98 -11.68
CA THR A 147 -28.30 0.12 -10.64
C THR A 147 -28.04 0.84 -9.30
N SER A 148 -28.28 2.15 -9.19
CA SER A 148 -27.98 2.93 -7.97
C SER A 148 -29.20 3.31 -7.12
N ILE A 149 -30.44 2.95 -7.51
CA ILE A 149 -31.64 3.10 -6.66
C ILE A 149 -32.07 1.75 -6.07
N THR A 150 -31.10 0.94 -5.64
CA THR A 150 -31.27 0.37 -4.32
C THR A 150 -30.44 1.26 -3.42
N SER A 151 -31.07 2.26 -2.83
CA SER A 151 -30.65 2.74 -1.54
C SER A 151 -30.71 1.53 -0.60
N GLN A 152 -29.67 0.71 -0.66
CA GLN A 152 -29.28 -0.15 0.43
C GLN A 152 -28.95 0.85 1.52
N THR A 153 -29.97 1.18 2.30
CA THR A 153 -29.76 1.69 3.63
C THR A 153 -28.74 0.72 4.22
N ASP A 154 -27.58 1.22 4.66
CA ASP A 154 -26.56 0.45 5.38
C ASP A 154 -27.13 -0.32 6.61
N ALA A 155 -28.43 -0.15 6.90
CA ALA A 155 -29.23 -0.96 7.81
C ALA A 155 -29.54 -2.40 7.33
N LEU A 156 -29.24 -2.80 6.09
CA LEU A 156 -29.49 -4.18 5.61
C LEU A 156 -28.64 -5.28 6.30
N GLY A 157 -27.72 -4.91 7.20
CA GLY A 157 -26.98 -5.83 8.06
C GLY A 157 -27.10 -5.56 9.56
N LEU A 158 -27.88 -4.55 9.98
CA LEU A 158 -27.98 -4.16 11.39
C LEU A 158 -29.22 -4.80 12.01
N ASN A 159 -29.02 -5.84 12.81
CA ASN A 159 -30.08 -6.46 13.58
C ASN A 159 -30.14 -5.84 14.98
N PHE A 160 -31.12 -4.96 15.20
CA PHE A 160 -31.31 -4.32 16.50
C PHE A 160 -32.02 -5.23 17.49
N PHE A 161 -31.58 -5.19 18.74
CA PHE A 161 -32.23 -5.88 19.86
C PHE A 161 -33.07 -4.91 20.69
N CYS A 162 -34.12 -5.44 21.32
CA CYS A 162 -34.96 -4.66 22.22
C CYS A 162 -34.19 -4.31 23.50
N PRO A 163 -34.05 -3.01 23.87
CA PRO A 163 -33.24 -2.61 25.01
C PRO A 163 -33.88 -2.93 26.36
N VAL A 164 -35.21 -2.87 26.48
CA VAL A 164 -35.96 -3.15 27.72
C VAL A 164 -37.42 -3.47 27.39
N ARG A 165 -38.11 -4.29 28.21
CA ARG A 165 -39.53 -4.64 27.97
C ARG A 165 -40.43 -3.72 28.78
N GLY A 166 -41.10 -2.79 28.11
CA GLY A 166 -42.03 -1.88 28.77
C GLY A 166 -43.11 -1.35 27.85
N MET A 167 -43.96 -0.49 28.39
CA MET A 167 -44.97 0.23 27.61
C MET A 167 -44.37 1.53 27.08
N ILE A 168 -44.62 1.86 25.82
CA ILE A 168 -44.21 3.17 25.27
C ILE A 168 -45.07 4.26 25.92
N SER A 169 -44.46 5.07 26.78
CA SER A 169 -45.12 6.19 27.47
C SER A 169 -45.06 7.48 26.65
N GLY A 170 -44.01 7.65 25.84
CA GLY A 170 -43.78 8.83 25.02
C GLY A 170 -43.26 8.44 23.65
N ARG A 171 -43.90 8.94 22.58
CA ARG A 171 -43.46 8.72 21.20
C ARG A 171 -42.56 9.86 20.74
N PHE A 172 -41.75 9.58 19.73
CA PHE A 172 -40.97 10.57 19.02
C PHE A 172 -41.87 11.68 18.45
N ASP A 173 -41.53 12.94 18.73
CA ASP A 173 -42.24 14.12 18.24
C ASP A 173 -41.25 15.26 17.93
N LEU A 174 -41.15 15.62 16.65
CA LEU A 174 -40.32 16.71 16.15
C LEU A 174 -40.79 18.10 16.62
N ASN A 175 -42.11 18.31 16.73
CA ASN A 175 -42.69 19.61 17.06
C ASN A 175 -42.54 19.91 18.55
N ALA A 176 -42.74 18.89 19.38
CA ALA A 176 -42.50 18.96 20.82
C ALA A 176 -41.00 18.88 21.20
N LYS A 177 -40.10 18.79 20.20
CA LYS A 177 -38.65 18.58 20.38
C LYS A 177 -38.31 17.34 21.23
N HIS A 178 -39.16 16.31 21.16
CA HIS A 178 -38.95 15.03 21.81
C HIS A 178 -38.33 14.05 20.80
N TYR A 179 -37.00 14.00 20.77
CA TYR A 179 -36.24 13.25 19.77
C TYR A 179 -36.03 11.77 20.11
N GLY A 180 -36.74 11.25 21.11
CA GLY A 180 -36.59 9.88 21.60
C GLY A 180 -37.92 9.16 21.75
N VAL A 181 -37.86 7.94 22.29
CA VAL A 181 -39.03 7.16 22.69
C VAL A 181 -38.85 6.83 24.16
N ASP A 182 -39.85 7.17 24.96
CA ASP A 182 -39.86 6.85 26.38
C ASP A 182 -40.54 5.50 26.60
N ILE A 183 -39.87 4.62 27.33
CA ILE A 183 -40.35 3.29 27.67
C ILE A 183 -40.51 3.20 29.19
N ALA A 184 -41.74 3.04 29.64
CA ALA A 184 -42.07 2.74 31.03
C ALA A 184 -41.82 1.25 31.31
N ALA A 185 -40.64 0.96 31.87
CA ALA A 185 -40.22 -0.36 32.32
C ALA A 185 -40.51 -0.55 33.82
N ASN A 186 -40.44 -1.79 34.32
CA ASN A 186 -40.59 -2.03 35.74
C ASN A 186 -39.38 -1.49 36.53
N PRO A 187 -39.55 -1.11 37.81
CA PRO A 187 -38.41 -0.74 38.65
C PRO A 187 -37.36 -1.86 38.70
N ASN A 188 -36.09 -1.51 38.55
CA ASN A 188 -34.93 -2.41 38.50
C ASN A 188 -34.86 -3.36 37.28
N GLU A 189 -35.54 -3.05 36.18
CA GLU A 189 -35.39 -3.81 34.94
C GLU A 189 -34.02 -3.54 34.27
N THR A 190 -33.41 -4.58 33.71
CA THR A 190 -32.09 -4.48 33.06
C THR A 190 -32.21 -3.86 31.68
N VAL A 191 -31.36 -2.87 31.39
CA VAL A 191 -31.24 -2.25 30.07
C VAL A 191 -30.13 -2.92 29.28
N LEU A 192 -30.45 -3.40 28.08
CA LEU A 192 -29.55 -4.06 27.16
C LEU A 192 -29.14 -3.12 26.01
N ALA A 193 -27.96 -3.35 25.44
CA ALA A 193 -27.53 -2.64 24.24
C ALA A 193 -28.38 -3.06 23.04
N THR A 194 -28.82 -2.08 22.24
CA THR A 194 -29.61 -2.34 21.02
C THR A 194 -28.74 -2.86 19.88
N LEU A 195 -27.43 -2.58 19.92
CA LEU A 195 -26.44 -2.99 18.94
C LEU A 195 -25.05 -3.07 19.60
N GLU A 196 -24.16 -3.89 19.05
CA GLU A 196 -22.75 -3.89 19.45
C GLU A 196 -22.08 -2.55 19.14
N GLY A 197 -21.25 -2.06 20.06
CA GLY A 197 -20.62 -0.75 19.93
C GLY A 197 -19.69 -0.43 21.10
N THR A 198 -19.19 0.80 21.12
CA THR A 198 -18.34 1.34 22.19
C THR A 198 -19.10 2.40 22.97
N VAL A 199 -19.02 2.37 24.31
CA VAL A 199 -19.67 3.36 25.19
C VAL A 199 -18.89 4.67 25.15
N ILE A 200 -19.59 5.77 24.90
CA ILE A 200 -19.06 7.13 24.96
C ILE A 200 -19.94 7.91 25.96
N LEU A 201 -19.31 8.69 26.84
CA LEU A 201 -19.94 9.48 27.92
C LEU A 201 -19.74 10.96 27.67
#